data_AF-A0A7S0C3R1-F1
#
_entry.id   AF-A0A7S0C3R1-F1
#
_cell.length_a   1.000
_cell.length_b   1.000
_cell.length_c   1.000
_cell.angle_alpha   90.00
_cell.angle_beta   90.00
_cell.angle_gamma   90.00
#
_symmetry.space_group_name_H-M   'P 1'
#
loop_
_entity.id
_entity.type
_entity.pdbx_description
1 polymer ?
#
loop_
_entity_poly.entity_id
_entity_poly.type
_entity_poly.pdbx_seq_one_letter_code
_entity_poly.pdbx_strand_id
1 'polypeptide(L)'
;GFDFFADSKGKLGWISPAVTNQSESIIFEIPVAPLDSRNSTKKYRIWVGYLRSYATVGKFRAIVTTGPVSFSVLVDSRWERRQSTAEEIEVGTSMGPANVTIATLPSAKGTDNKVKILWVRAVEEMNSSA
;
A
#
# COMPACT_ATOMS: atom_id res chain seq x y z
N GLY A 1 -4.07 -0.74 15.70
CA GLY A 1 -4.05 0.22 14.57
C GLY A 1 -2.63 0.48 14.09
N PHE A 2 -2.44 0.98 12.87
CA PHE A 2 -1.14 1.40 12.34
C PHE A 2 -0.66 2.69 13.01
N ASP A 3 0.63 2.74 13.36
CA ASP A 3 1.30 3.92 13.92
C ASP A 3 2.13 4.64 12.87
N PHE A 4 2.27 5.95 13.00
CA PHE A 4 3.16 6.73 12.17
C PHE A 4 4.62 6.58 12.61
N PHE A 5 5.56 6.55 11.66
CA PHE A 5 7.00 6.53 11.97
C PHE A 5 7.79 7.47 11.04
N ALA A 6 8.96 7.88 11.51
CA ALA A 6 10.00 8.51 10.71
C ALA A 6 11.25 7.62 10.73
N ASP A 7 11.86 7.37 9.57
CA ASP A 7 13.16 6.69 9.51
C ASP A 7 14.31 7.63 9.89
N SER A 8 15.53 7.09 10.02
CA SER A 8 16.73 7.88 10.36
C SER A 8 17.14 8.89 9.29
N LYS A 9 16.51 8.87 8.12
CA LYS A 9 16.69 9.82 7.01
C LYS A 9 15.53 10.82 6.91
N GLY A 10 14.61 10.83 7.89
CA GLY A 10 13.45 11.70 7.93
C GLY A 10 12.31 11.27 6.99
N LYS A 11 12.35 10.07 6.41
CA LYS A 11 11.24 9.56 5.59
C LYS A 11 10.12 9.08 6.48
N LEU A 12 8.91 9.49 6.14
CA LEU A 12 7.70 9.23 6.90
C LEU A 12 6.98 7.99 6.36
N GLY A 13 6.22 7.31 7.22
CA GLY A 13 5.42 6.17 6.83
C GLY A 13 4.55 5.63 7.96
N TRP A 14 3.97 4.45 7.75
CA TRP A 14 3.10 3.76 8.70
C TRP A 14 3.62 2.36 9.01
N ILE A 15 3.56 1.96 10.27
CA ILE A 15 3.98 0.65 10.74
C ILE A 15 2.84 -0.04 11.46
N SER A 16 2.63 -1.33 11.16
CA SER A 16 1.64 -2.14 11.88
C SER A 16 2.15 -2.50 13.28
N PRO A 17 1.25 -2.83 14.22
CA PRO A 17 1.65 -3.35 15.52
C PRO A 17 2.40 -4.69 15.37
N ALA A 18 3.25 -5.01 16.35
CA ALA A 18 4.10 -6.21 16.39
C ALA A 18 3.31 -7.53 16.49
N VAL A 19 2.12 -7.47 17.10
CA VAL A 19 1.34 -8.65 17.50
C VAL A 19 0.10 -8.72 16.62
N THR A 20 -0.02 -9.72 15.75
CA THR A 20 -1.20 -9.86 14.90
C THR A 20 -1.87 -11.23 15.09
N ASN A 21 -2.43 -11.46 16.29
CA ASN A 21 -3.54 -12.42 16.41
C ASN A 21 -4.83 -11.83 15.80
N GLN A 22 -4.85 -10.52 15.56
CA GLN A 22 -5.93 -9.78 14.92
C GLN A 22 -5.39 -9.05 13.69
N SER A 23 -6.20 -9.04 12.62
CA SER A 23 -5.92 -8.25 11.42
C SER A 23 -6.14 -6.78 11.74
N GLU A 24 -5.21 -5.94 11.32
CA GLU A 24 -5.25 -4.49 11.50
C GLU A 24 -5.21 -3.83 10.14
N SER A 25 -5.95 -2.74 9.96
CA SER A 25 -6.03 -2.06 8.68
C SER A 25 -5.85 -0.55 8.77
N ILE A 26 -5.42 0.02 7.66
CA ILE A 26 -5.37 1.46 7.40
C ILE A 26 -5.97 1.72 6.02
N ILE A 27 -6.70 2.82 5.88
CA ILE A 27 -7.35 3.23 4.63
C ILE A 27 -6.71 4.55 4.18
N PHE A 28 -6.31 4.61 2.92
CA PHE A 28 -5.86 5.81 2.25
C PHE A 28 -6.90 6.24 1.23
N GLU A 29 -7.42 7.44 1.39
CA GLU A 29 -8.26 8.07 0.37
C GLU A 29 -7.34 8.68 -0.69
N ILE A 30 -7.56 8.29 -1.94
CA ILE A 30 -6.90 8.90 -3.09
C ILE A 30 -7.90 9.86 -3.74
N PRO A 31 -7.77 11.18 -3.49
CA PRO A 31 -8.55 12.19 -4.19
C PRO A 31 -7.99 12.31 -5.61
N VAL A 32 -8.31 11.34 -6.46
CA VAL A 32 -8.16 11.54 -7.89
C VAL A 32 -9.19 12.62 -8.24
N ALA A 33 -8.71 13.77 -8.75
CA ALA A 33 -9.54 14.95 -8.93
C ALA A 33 -10.90 14.61 -9.55
N PRO A 34 -12.02 15.16 -9.02
CA PRO A 34 -13.31 15.00 -9.68
C PRO A 34 -13.15 15.48 -11.11
N LEU A 35 -13.47 14.59 -12.04
CA LEU A 35 -13.43 14.83 -13.47
C LEU A 35 -14.13 16.17 -13.73
N ASP A 36 -13.37 17.20 -14.11
CA ASP A 36 -13.96 18.28 -14.86
C ASP A 36 -14.59 17.59 -16.08
N SER A 37 -15.92 17.67 -16.19
CA SER A 37 -16.78 16.86 -17.06
C SER A 37 -16.55 17.09 -18.55
N ARG A 38 -15.45 17.76 -18.90
CA ARG A 38 -15.02 18.08 -20.24
C ARG A 38 -13.67 17.39 -20.49
N ASN A 39 -13.76 16.13 -20.93
CA ASN A 39 -12.81 15.53 -21.87
C ASN A 39 -11.47 14.94 -21.38
N SER A 40 -11.35 14.40 -20.16
CA SER A 40 -10.20 13.52 -19.86
C SER A 40 -10.58 12.24 -19.12
N THR A 41 -10.65 11.11 -19.84
CA THR A 41 -10.62 9.75 -19.27
C THR A 41 -9.20 9.42 -18.81
N LYS A 42 -8.69 10.13 -17.81
CA LYS A 42 -7.39 9.83 -17.22
C LYS A 42 -7.51 8.56 -16.39
N LYS A 43 -6.74 7.55 -16.77
CA LYS A 43 -6.61 6.30 -16.01
C LYS A 43 -5.40 6.43 -15.11
N TYR A 44 -5.56 6.06 -13.84
CA TYR A 44 -4.50 6.10 -12.85
C TYR A 44 -4.16 4.69 -12.41
N ARG A 45 -2.88 4.39 -12.31
CA ARG A 45 -2.38 3.16 -11.67
C ARG A 45 -2.08 3.46 -10.22
N ILE A 46 -2.59 2.63 -9.32
CA ILE A 46 -2.43 2.82 -7.88
C ILE A 46 -1.31 1.92 -7.38
N TRP A 47 -0.31 2.56 -6.79
CA TRP A 47 0.90 1.91 -6.29
C TRP A 47 1.00 2.04 -4.78
N VAL A 48 1.40 0.96 -4.14
CA VAL A 48 1.72 0.92 -2.71
C VAL A 48 3.20 0.68 -2.54
N GLY A 49 3.90 1.60 -1.89
CA GLY A 49 5.28 1.45 -1.47
C GLY A 49 5.37 0.83 -0.09
N TYR A 50 6.22 -0.19 0.06
CA TYR A 50 6.40 -0.91 1.32
C TYR A 50 7.88 -1.24 1.55
N LEU A 51 8.25 -1.49 2.81
CA LEU A 51 9.60 -1.92 3.14
C LEU A 51 9.68 -3.45 3.18
N ARG A 52 10.55 -4.02 2.35
CA ARG A 52 11.02 -5.40 2.53
C ARG A 52 12.19 -5.43 3.48
N SER A 53 12.14 -6.33 4.46
CA SER A 53 13.18 -6.43 5.47
C SER A 53 13.30 -7.84 6.02
N TYR A 54 14.50 -8.17 6.47
CA TYR A 54 14.75 -9.35 7.30
C TYR A 54 14.06 -9.24 8.67
N ALA A 55 13.95 -8.01 9.21
CA ALA A 55 13.37 -7.75 10.53
C ALA A 55 11.86 -7.45 10.53
N THR A 56 11.25 -7.21 9.36
CA THR A 56 9.80 -6.95 9.23
C THR A 56 9.20 -7.96 8.26
N VAL A 57 8.73 -9.07 8.82
CA VAL A 57 8.35 -10.31 8.11
C VAL A 57 6.83 -10.45 7.92
N GLY A 58 6.08 -9.35 8.05
CA GLY A 58 4.63 -9.37 7.94
C GLY A 58 4.13 -9.64 6.52
N LYS A 59 2.93 -10.22 6.44
CA LYS A 59 2.15 -10.28 5.20
C LYS A 59 1.01 -9.27 5.30
N PHE A 60 0.67 -8.66 4.18
CA PHE A 60 -0.49 -7.78 4.11
C PHE A 60 -1.25 -7.99 2.81
N ARG A 61 -2.53 -7.62 2.83
CA ARG A 61 -3.35 -7.47 1.64
C ARG A 61 -3.52 -5.99 1.35
N ALA A 62 -3.17 -5.56 0.16
CA ALA A 62 -3.52 -4.25 -0.35
C ALA A 62 -4.78 -4.39 -1.21
N ILE A 63 -5.77 -3.53 -0.98
CA ILE A 63 -7.06 -3.57 -1.66
C ILE A 63 -7.34 -2.18 -2.21
N VAL A 64 -7.57 -2.08 -3.51
CA VAL A 64 -8.07 -0.86 -4.16
C VAL A 64 -9.57 -1.03 -4.36
N THR A 65 -10.37 -0.08 -3.85
CA THR A 65 -11.81 -0.02 -4.07
C THR A 65 -12.16 1.25 -4.84
N THR A 66 -12.85 1.08 -5.97
CA THR A 66 -13.26 2.16 -6.90
C THR A 66 -14.75 1.99 -7.19
N GLY A 67 -15.61 2.70 -6.45
CA GLY A 67 -17.06 2.48 -6.51
C GLY A 67 -17.41 1.02 -6.15
N PRO A 68 -18.11 0.26 -7.02
CA PRO A 68 -18.47 -1.13 -6.76
C PRO A 68 -17.35 -2.14 -7.04
N VAL A 69 -16.24 -1.71 -7.65
CA VAL A 69 -15.15 -2.61 -8.07
C VAL A 69 -14.06 -2.64 -7.01
N SER A 70 -13.52 -3.83 -6.73
CA SER A 70 -12.38 -4.00 -5.83
C SER A 70 -11.33 -4.95 -6.41
N PHE A 71 -10.07 -4.55 -6.32
CA PHE A 71 -8.90 -5.36 -6.67
C PHE A 71 -8.06 -5.56 -5.43
N SER A 72 -7.47 -6.75 -5.26
CA SER A 72 -6.62 -7.01 -4.09
C SER A 72 -5.35 -7.76 -4.48
N VAL A 73 -4.24 -7.39 -3.84
CA VAL A 73 -2.97 -8.10 -3.97
C VAL A 73 -2.46 -8.51 -2.60
N LEU A 74 -1.99 -9.74 -2.51
CA LEU A 74 -1.33 -10.30 -1.34
C LEU A 74 0.17 -10.06 -1.42
N VAL A 75 0.75 -9.45 -0.39
CA VAL A 75 2.16 -9.07 -0.35
C VAL A 75 2.85 -9.72 0.84
N ASP A 76 4.03 -10.30 0.58
CA ASP A 76 4.94 -10.80 1.60
C ASP A 76 6.13 -9.83 1.72
N SER A 77 6.25 -9.13 2.86
CA SER A 77 7.34 -8.17 3.06
C SER A 77 8.65 -8.83 3.50
N ARG A 78 8.70 -10.17 3.60
CA ARG A 78 9.91 -10.90 3.97
C ARG A 78 11.02 -10.63 2.96
N TRP A 79 12.22 -10.39 3.49
CA TRP A 79 13.44 -10.28 2.72
C TRP A 79 14.51 -11.19 3.30
N GLU A 80 15.20 -11.92 2.42
CA GLU A 80 16.26 -12.83 2.84
C GLU A 80 17.58 -12.10 3.14
N ARG A 81 17.77 -10.90 2.57
CA ARG A 81 18.99 -10.12 2.79
C ARG A 81 18.87 -9.29 4.07
N ARG A 82 20.00 -9.13 4.77
CA ARG A 82 20.08 -8.32 6.01
C ARG A 82 19.70 -6.84 5.79
N GLN A 83 19.98 -6.31 4.60
CA GLN A 83 19.66 -4.92 4.28
C GLN A 83 18.23 -4.81 3.75
N SER A 84 17.41 -4.00 4.43
CA SER A 84 16.05 -3.68 3.99
C SER A 84 16.06 -2.86 2.70
N THR A 85 15.02 -3.02 1.87
CA THR A 85 14.82 -2.25 0.64
C THR A 85 13.38 -1.78 0.53
N ALA A 86 13.17 -0.62 -0.09
CA ALA A 86 11.84 -0.19 -0.49
C ALA A 86 11.45 -0.93 -1.78
N GLU A 87 10.22 -1.41 -1.84
CA GLU A 87 9.59 -1.95 -3.04
C GLU A 87 8.24 -1.28 -3.26
N GLU A 88 7.72 -1.40 -4.47
CA GLU A 88 6.38 -0.96 -4.79
C GLU A 88 5.62 -1.98 -5.64
N ILE A 89 4.31 -1.94 -5.51
CA ILE A 89 3.40 -2.87 -6.16
C ILE A 89 2.18 -2.13 -6.69
N GLU A 90 1.82 -2.42 -7.95
CA GLU A 90 0.56 -1.99 -8.53
C GLU A 90 -0.58 -2.83 -7.93
N VAL A 91 -1.54 -2.18 -7.31
CA VAL A 91 -2.67 -2.85 -6.63
C VAL A 91 -3.94 -2.81 -7.48
N GLY A 92 -4.04 -1.85 -8.38
CA GLY A 92 -5.16 -1.71 -9.29
C GLY A 92 -5.10 -0.40 -10.08
N THR A 93 -6.16 -0.14 -10.82
CA THR A 93 -6.32 1.10 -11.58
C THR A 93 -7.64 1.77 -11.24
N SER A 94 -7.69 3.09 -11.36
CA SER A 94 -8.89 3.89 -11.14
C SER A 94 -9.01 5.00 -12.17
N MET A 95 -10.25 5.36 -12.51
CA MET A 95 -10.57 6.55 -13.31
C MET A 95 -11.14 7.71 -12.46
N GLY A 96 -11.23 7.52 -11.15
CA GLY A 96 -11.79 8.50 -10.21
C GLY A 96 -11.34 8.25 -8.78
N PRO A 97 -12.03 8.82 -7.78
CA PRO A 97 -11.68 8.61 -6.37
C PRO A 97 -11.59 7.12 -6.04
N ALA A 98 -10.58 6.77 -5.26
CA ALA A 98 -10.30 5.39 -4.89
C ALA A 98 -9.88 5.32 -3.42
N ASN A 99 -10.25 4.23 -2.76
CA ASN A 99 -9.76 3.91 -1.43
C ASN A 99 -8.76 2.77 -1.52
N VAL A 100 -7.63 2.92 -0.84
CA VAL A 100 -6.64 1.85 -0.68
C VAL A 100 -6.65 1.38 0.76
N THR A 101 -7.13 0.16 0.97
CA THR A 101 -7.09 -0.49 2.27
C THR A 101 -5.87 -1.40 2.33
N ILE A 102 -5.00 -1.16 3.31
CA ILE A 102 -3.93 -2.09 3.67
C ILE A 102 -4.36 -2.84 4.92
N ALA A 103 -4.41 -4.17 4.86
CA ALA A 103 -4.75 -5.02 6.00
C ALA A 103 -3.63 -6.01 6.29
N THR A 104 -3.11 -6.03 7.51
CA THR A 104 -2.16 -7.06 7.94
C THR A 104 -2.84 -8.42 8.03
N LEU A 105 -2.08 -9.47 7.77
CA LEU A 105 -2.53 -10.83 7.97
C LEU A 105 -2.09 -11.34 9.33
N PRO A 106 -2.90 -12.22 9.95
CA PRO A 106 -2.50 -12.86 11.19
C PRO A 106 -1.17 -13.58 11.05
N SER A 107 -0.33 -13.48 12.08
CA SER A 107 0.98 -14.11 12.13
C SER A 107 1.01 -15.20 13.20
N ALA A 108 1.96 -16.13 13.08
CA ALA A 108 2.14 -17.15 14.09
C ALA A 108 2.56 -16.52 15.43
N LYS A 109 1.98 -17.02 16.53
CA LYS A 109 2.25 -16.53 17.88
C LYS A 109 3.76 -16.53 18.17
N GLY A 110 4.29 -15.38 18.59
CA GLY A 110 5.72 -15.22 18.91
C GLY A 110 6.59 -14.71 17.76
N THR A 111 6.01 -14.37 16.60
CA THR A 111 6.71 -13.67 15.51
C THR A 111 6.46 -12.17 15.59
N ASP A 112 7.52 -11.35 15.58
CA ASP A 112 7.43 -9.88 15.51
C ASP A 112 7.20 -9.44 14.06
N ASN A 113 5.99 -9.71 13.56
CA ASN A 113 5.63 -9.51 12.16
C ASN A 113 5.02 -8.13 11.96
N LYS A 114 5.89 -7.14 11.79
CA LYS A 114 5.49 -5.79 11.39
C LYS A 114 5.44 -5.65 9.87
N VAL A 115 4.52 -4.82 9.38
CA VAL A 115 4.44 -4.34 8.01
C VAL A 115 4.71 -2.84 8.03
N LYS A 116 5.56 -2.36 7.13
CA LYS A 116 5.85 -0.92 6.96
C LYS A 116 5.38 -0.46 5.59
N ILE A 117 4.43 0.46 5.57
CA ILE A 117 3.94 1.14 4.38
C ILE A 117 4.61 2.50 4.31
N LEU A 118 5.22 2.79 3.17
CA LEU A 118 6.00 4.00 2.96
C LEU A 118 5.17 5.07 2.24
N TRP A 119 4.38 4.68 1.25
CA TRP A 119 3.49 5.59 0.53
C TRP A 119 2.38 4.84 -0.19
N VAL A 120 1.31 5.55 -0.50
CA VAL A 120 0.30 5.16 -1.49
C VAL A 120 0.20 6.29 -2.49
N ARG A 121 0.29 5.97 -3.79
CA ARG A 121 0.27 6.99 -4.84
C ARG A 121 -0.56 6.53 -6.04
N ALA A 122 -1.25 7.49 -6.66
CA ALA A 122 -1.83 7.34 -7.98
C ALA A 122 -0.89 7.96 -9.02
N VAL A 123 -0.61 7.21 -10.08
CA VAL A 123 0.24 7.65 -11.19
C VAL A 123 -0.63 7.66 -12.45
N GLU A 124 -0.73 8.81 -13.13
CA GLU A 124 -1.48 8.93 -14.38
C GLU A 124 -0.82 8.06 -15.47
N GLU A 125 -1.64 7.24 -16.14
CA GLU A 125 -1.23 6.50 -17.33
C GLU A 125 -1.14 7.50 -18.48
N MET A 126 0.08 7.96 -18.80
CA MET A 126 0.29 8.74 -20.00
C MET A 126 -0.05 7.86 -21.20
N ASN A 127 -0.98 8.30 -22.05
CA ASN A 127 -1.14 7.68 -23.36
C ASN A 127 0.17 7.89 -24.12
N SER A 128 0.99 6.84 -24.19
CA SER A 128 2.08 6.77 -25.15
C SER A 128 1.44 6.74 -26.54
N SER A 129 1.33 7.91 -27.17
CA SER A 129 1.05 7.99 -28.60
C SER A 129 2.21 7.33 -29.33
N ALA A 130 1.98 6.11 -29.82
CA ALA A 130 2.83 5.41 -30.77
C ALA A 130 2.66 5.99 -32.17
#